data_AF-E8LUQ6-F1
#
_entry.id   AF-E8LUQ6-F1
#
_cell.length_a   1.000
_cell.length_b   1.000
_cell.length_c   1.000
_cell.angle_alpha   90.00
_cell.angle_beta   90.00
_cell.angle_gamma   90.00
#
_symmetry.space_group_name_H-M   'P 1'
#
loop_
_entity.id
_entity.type
_entity.pdbx_description
1 polymer ?
#
loop_
_entity_poly.entity_id
_entity_poly.type
_entity_poly.pdbx_seq_one_letter_code
_entity_poly.pdbx_strand_id
1 'polypeptide(L)'
;MKIKRFFAKDMRTALLQVKGELGDDAVIMSNKKVAGGVEIVAAVDGDGTNRSSNSYNSNPRHTPARQAPASLPASNNRALDEDRVSLQSQADSGRSMTKRFASMLKQYSNGKPEADGREEESNPDSLSALLQRQTAARNGGRENVQLQQDSPLARLIAEDRRVDKPAAKLDPTRYERSRQHDSAVPSEDLEEMKEEMTSIRRLLEHQVSGLMWQEVERREPLRAMLIKRLERMGVSSDLADQLACYIPEDTPPTKAWKALLGLVSDQIPISKQDILKRGGVVALLGPTGVGKTTTVAKLAARAAMEYGSDNVALVSTDTYRIGAHEQLAIYGRIMGCPVKVAKDSKELADVIYQLRNRRLILVDTAGMGQRDVRLSEQLDTLMHESGEMIHSYLVLPATAQRKVLQETIDHFKRIPLSGCIMTKLDESLSLGEFVSVTVQNSLPVAYIANGQRVPEDIVIAQPKYMVAKANELLEKSTDDEPHYWNSEAERF
;
A
#
# COMPACT_ATOMS: atom_id res chain seq x y z
N MET A 1 -24.78 41.35 -1.70
CA MET A 1 -25.37 40.29 -2.54
C MET A 1 -26.81 40.58 -2.97
N LYS A 2 -27.04 40.85 -4.26
CA LYS A 2 -28.38 40.86 -4.90
C LYS A 2 -28.60 39.51 -5.57
N ILE A 3 -29.63 38.77 -5.17
CA ILE A 3 -29.98 37.44 -5.73
C ILE A 3 -31.28 37.58 -6.52
N LYS A 4 -31.33 37.05 -7.75
CA LYS A 4 -32.52 37.03 -8.62
C LYS A 4 -32.72 35.68 -9.29
N ARG A 5 -33.97 35.37 -9.62
CA ARG A 5 -34.37 34.16 -10.36
C ARG A 5 -34.87 34.53 -11.75
N PHE A 6 -34.49 33.73 -12.74
CA PHE A 6 -34.79 33.93 -14.15
C PHE A 6 -35.44 32.67 -14.70
N PHE A 7 -36.49 32.83 -15.51
CA PHE A 7 -37.16 31.75 -16.21
C PHE A 7 -37.14 32.02 -17.71
N ALA A 8 -36.61 31.10 -18.49
CA ALA A 8 -36.64 31.19 -19.95
C ALA A 8 -36.90 29.83 -20.60
N LYS A 9 -37.32 29.85 -21.86
CA LYS A 9 -37.62 28.63 -22.63
C LYS A 9 -36.38 27.75 -22.82
N ASP A 10 -35.20 28.35 -22.96
CA ASP A 10 -33.92 27.66 -23.16
C ASP A 10 -32.82 28.25 -22.26
N MET A 11 -31.80 27.44 -21.95
CA MET A 11 -30.66 27.85 -21.14
C MET A 11 -29.95 29.10 -21.71
N ARG A 12 -29.85 29.20 -23.04
CA ARG A 12 -29.18 30.31 -23.72
C ARG A 12 -29.90 31.63 -23.50
N THR A 13 -31.23 31.63 -23.51
CA THR A 13 -32.05 32.82 -23.24
C THR A 13 -32.02 33.19 -21.77
N ALA A 14 -32.03 32.21 -20.85
CA ALA A 14 -31.89 32.46 -19.42
C ALA A 14 -30.54 33.10 -19.06
N LEU A 15 -29.43 32.64 -19.65
CA LEU A 15 -28.10 33.23 -19.46
C LEU A 15 -28.00 34.65 -20.02
N LEU A 16 -28.68 34.93 -21.14
CA LEU A 16 -28.72 36.27 -21.73
C LEU A 16 -29.48 37.26 -20.83
N GLN A 17 -30.55 36.81 -20.17
CA GLN A 17 -31.29 37.60 -19.18
C GLN A 17 -30.47 37.85 -17.91
N VAL A 18 -29.79 36.82 -17.40
CA VAL A 18 -28.87 36.97 -16.26
C VAL A 18 -27.78 38.00 -16.60
N LYS A 19 -27.16 37.89 -17.78
CA LYS A 19 -26.12 38.82 -18.23
C LYS A 19 -26.65 40.25 -18.40
N GLY A 20 -27.84 40.41 -18.96
CA GLY A 20 -28.47 41.71 -19.16
C GLY A 20 -28.85 42.43 -17.87
N GLU A 21 -29.27 41.70 -16.82
CA GLU A 21 -29.73 42.31 -15.57
C GLU A 21 -28.69 42.37 -14.45
N LEU A 22 -27.82 41.38 -14.36
CA LEU A 22 -26.83 41.26 -13.29
C LEU A 22 -25.39 41.56 -13.77
N GLY A 23 -25.16 41.63 -15.08
CA GLY A 23 -23.83 41.88 -15.65
C GLY A 23 -22.98 40.63 -15.77
N ASP A 24 -21.77 40.80 -16.31
CA ASP A 24 -20.85 39.70 -16.65
C ASP A 24 -20.29 38.98 -15.41
N ASP A 25 -20.35 39.62 -14.24
CA ASP A 25 -19.81 39.11 -12.97
C ASP A 25 -20.85 38.33 -12.13
N ALA A 26 -22.00 37.97 -12.71
CA ALA A 26 -23.05 37.24 -12.03
C ALA A 26 -22.67 35.76 -11.77
N VAL A 27 -22.76 35.33 -10.51
CA VAL A 27 -22.53 33.94 -10.11
C VAL A 27 -23.85 33.18 -10.12
N ILE A 28 -23.93 32.10 -10.89
CA ILE A 28 -25.10 31.21 -10.93
C ILE A 28 -25.04 30.27 -9.73
N MET A 29 -26.07 30.34 -8.88
CA MET A 29 -26.18 29.53 -7.66
C MET A 29 -26.97 28.24 -7.87
N SER A 30 -27.96 28.25 -8.77
CA SER A 30 -28.80 27.08 -9.03
C SER A 30 -29.33 27.09 -10.46
N ASN A 31 -29.44 25.90 -11.05
CA ASN A 31 -30.01 25.67 -12.38
C ASN A 31 -30.98 24.48 -12.29
N LYS A 32 -32.26 24.72 -12.59
CA LYS A 32 -33.31 23.70 -12.55
C LYS A 32 -34.11 23.70 -13.86
N LYS A 33 -34.24 22.53 -14.49
CA LYS A 33 -35.16 22.34 -15.63
C LYS A 33 -36.58 22.16 -15.10
N VAL A 34 -37.52 22.94 -15.61
CA VAL A 34 -38.94 22.94 -15.20
C VAL A 34 -39.85 22.75 -16.43
N ALA A 35 -41.08 22.31 -16.22
CA ALA A 35 -42.04 22.13 -17.31
C ALA A 35 -42.32 23.50 -17.99
N GLY A 36 -41.77 23.70 -19.19
CA GLY A 36 -41.86 24.96 -19.92
C GLY A 36 -40.55 25.76 -20.05
N GLY A 37 -39.43 25.27 -19.49
CA GLY A 37 -38.12 25.89 -19.71
C GLY A 37 -37.07 25.60 -18.62
N VAL A 38 -36.19 26.58 -18.39
CA VAL A 38 -35.10 26.53 -17.41
C VAL A 38 -35.24 27.68 -16.42
N GLU A 39 -35.11 27.36 -15.14
CA GLU A 39 -35.02 28.30 -14.02
C GLU A 39 -33.55 28.44 -13.59
N ILE A 40 -33.03 29.67 -13.56
CA ILE A 40 -31.69 30.01 -13.10
C ILE A 40 -31.77 30.99 -11.93
N VAL A 41 -31.07 30.69 -10.84
CA VAL A 41 -30.87 31.62 -9.72
C VAL A 41 -29.46 32.15 -9.76
N ALA A 42 -29.29 33.47 -9.86
CA ALA A 42 -27.98 34.13 -9.96
C ALA A 42 -27.84 35.28 -8.97
N ALA A 43 -26.61 35.59 -8.57
CA ALA A 43 -26.29 36.58 -7.56
C ALA A 43 -25.09 37.46 -7.95
N VAL A 44 -25.11 38.74 -7.55
CA VAL A 44 -23.99 39.69 -7.68
C VAL A 44 -23.76 40.42 -6.38
N ASP A 45 -22.51 40.51 -5.94
CA ASP A 45 -22.14 41.35 -4.80
C ASP A 45 -21.97 42.82 -5.22
N GLY A 46 -22.94 43.65 -4.84
CA GLY A 46 -22.83 45.10 -4.94
C GLY A 46 -22.09 45.64 -3.74
N ASP A 47 -20.78 45.81 -3.87
CA ASP A 47 -20.07 47.06 -3.57
C ASP A 47 -18.58 46.91 -3.94
N GLY A 48 -18.12 47.83 -4.81
CA GLY A 48 -16.80 47.80 -5.40
C GLY A 48 -15.72 48.35 -4.48
N THR A 49 -14.62 47.60 -4.36
CA THR A 49 -13.28 48.19 -4.24
C THR A 49 -12.29 47.35 -5.06
N ASN A 50 -11.74 48.00 -6.09
CA ASN A 50 -10.53 47.68 -6.86
C ASN A 50 -9.81 46.35 -6.52
N ARG A 51 -9.94 45.36 -7.40
CA ARG A 51 -8.85 44.42 -7.68
C ARG A 51 -8.60 44.37 -9.17
N SER A 52 -7.50 44.99 -9.52
CA SER A 52 -6.91 45.13 -10.85
C SER A 52 -6.91 43.80 -11.60
N SER A 53 -7.43 43.89 -12.83
CA SER A 53 -7.23 42.94 -13.91
C SER A 53 -5.79 42.46 -14.01
N ASN A 54 -5.57 41.15 -14.02
CA ASN A 54 -4.45 40.61 -14.77
C ASN A 54 -4.87 39.32 -15.49
N SER A 55 -5.21 39.53 -16.75
CA SER A 55 -5.44 38.51 -17.77
C SER A 55 -4.12 37.79 -18.05
N TYR A 56 -4.09 36.47 -17.84
CA TYR A 56 -3.01 35.62 -18.31
C TYR A 56 -3.14 35.47 -19.83
N ASN A 57 -2.30 36.19 -20.57
CA ASN A 57 -2.10 35.96 -21.99
C ASN A 57 -0.70 35.38 -22.22
N SER A 58 -0.67 34.18 -22.79
CA SER A 58 0.52 33.43 -23.15
C SER A 58 1.06 33.89 -24.50
N ASN A 59 2.31 34.36 -24.56
CA ASN A 59 3.27 33.93 -25.60
C ASN A 59 4.71 34.42 -25.35
N PRO A 60 5.73 33.69 -25.86
CA PRO A 60 7.12 33.83 -25.45
C PRO A 60 7.91 34.81 -26.33
N ARG A 61 8.91 35.48 -25.75
CA ARG A 61 9.92 36.23 -26.51
C ARG A 61 11.34 35.99 -25.98
N HIS A 62 12.14 35.42 -26.87
CA HIS A 62 13.59 35.60 -26.98
C HIS A 62 13.96 37.08 -27.13
N THR A 63 15.15 37.49 -26.62
CA THR A 63 16.15 38.37 -27.28
C THR A 63 17.39 38.60 -26.35
N PRO A 64 18.55 39.10 -26.85
CA PRO A 64 19.88 38.53 -26.54
C PRO A 64 20.94 39.50 -25.95
N ALA A 65 22.17 38.97 -25.77
CA ALA A 65 23.50 39.63 -25.74
C ALA A 65 23.84 40.54 -24.53
N ARG A 66 25.09 40.81 -24.09
CA ARG A 66 26.47 40.31 -24.23
C ARG A 66 27.33 41.35 -23.46
N GLN A 67 28.35 40.95 -22.67
CA GLN A 67 29.67 41.61 -22.50
C GLN A 67 30.50 41.00 -21.34
N ALA A 68 31.82 40.87 -21.56
CA ALA A 68 32.89 40.30 -20.72
C ALA A 68 33.80 41.45 -20.14
N PRO A 69 35.06 41.27 -19.62
CA PRO A 69 35.84 40.09 -19.16
C PRO A 69 36.68 40.30 -17.84
N ALA A 70 37.59 39.35 -17.55
CA ALA A 70 38.78 39.36 -16.61
C ALA A 70 38.52 38.93 -15.15
N SER A 71 39.37 38.19 -14.42
CA SER A 71 40.81 37.85 -14.49
C SER A 71 41.16 36.61 -13.60
N LEU A 72 42.28 35.95 -13.88
CA LEU A 72 42.95 34.88 -13.08
C LEU A 72 43.88 35.47 -12.00
N PRO A 73 44.25 34.68 -10.97
CA PRO A 73 45.64 34.21 -10.91
C PRO A 73 45.86 32.74 -10.46
N ALA A 74 46.98 32.19 -10.95
CA ALA A 74 47.71 30.97 -10.54
C ALA A 74 48.31 31.11 -9.11
N SER A 75 48.85 30.14 -8.39
CA SER A 75 49.11 28.68 -8.48
C SER A 75 49.75 28.31 -7.13
N ASN A 76 49.46 27.16 -6.51
CA ASN A 76 50.50 26.34 -5.88
C ASN A 76 50.03 24.93 -5.48
N ASN A 77 50.80 23.99 -6.01
CA ASN A 77 50.96 22.56 -5.70
C ASN A 77 50.54 22.06 -4.31
N ARG A 78 49.71 21.01 -4.31
CA ARG A 78 50.09 19.71 -3.72
C ARG A 78 49.29 18.58 -4.36
N ALA A 79 50.02 17.59 -4.87
CA ALA A 79 49.53 16.35 -5.44
C ALA A 79 48.91 15.46 -4.34
N LEU A 80 47.77 14.85 -4.65
CA LEU A 80 47.28 13.65 -3.98
C LEU A 80 46.96 12.61 -5.04
N ASP A 81 47.52 11.45 -4.80
CA ASP A 81 47.44 10.24 -5.60
C ASP A 81 46.00 9.77 -5.82
N GLU A 82 45.89 8.97 -6.87
CA GLU A 82 44.70 8.28 -7.33
C GLU A 82 44.01 7.47 -6.21
N ASP A 83 42.82 7.88 -5.81
CA ASP A 83 41.86 6.98 -5.14
C ASP A 83 40.73 6.65 -6.13
N ARG A 84 40.99 5.63 -6.95
CA ARG A 84 40.00 5.05 -7.87
C ARG A 84 38.99 4.23 -7.07
N VAL A 85 37.86 4.86 -6.76
CA VAL A 85 36.67 4.13 -6.29
C VAL A 85 36.12 3.30 -7.45
N SER A 86 36.39 2.00 -7.41
CA SER A 86 35.74 0.99 -8.25
C SER A 86 34.27 0.89 -7.87
N LEU A 87 33.38 1.38 -8.74
CA LEU A 87 31.95 1.09 -8.71
C LEU A 87 31.74 -0.39 -9.09
N GLN A 88 31.88 -1.29 -8.12
CA GLN A 88 31.44 -2.67 -8.23
C GLN A 88 29.92 -2.72 -8.01
N SER A 89 29.21 -3.10 -9.06
CA SER A 89 27.77 -3.32 -9.10
C SER A 89 27.31 -4.33 -8.05
N GLN A 90 26.43 -3.90 -7.14
CA GLN A 90 25.63 -4.76 -6.28
C GLN A 90 24.58 -5.50 -7.13
N ALA A 91 24.92 -6.72 -7.52
CA ALA A 91 23.97 -7.73 -7.98
C ALA A 91 24.15 -8.98 -7.11
N ASP A 92 23.62 -8.96 -5.88
CA ASP A 92 23.62 -10.17 -5.02
C ASP A 92 22.40 -10.30 -4.10
N SER A 93 21.22 -9.88 -4.58
CA SER A 93 19.93 -10.15 -3.92
C SER A 93 19.25 -11.46 -4.39
N GLY A 94 19.81 -12.15 -5.39
CA GLY A 94 19.22 -13.37 -5.98
C GLY A 94 19.74 -14.71 -5.45
N ARG A 95 20.85 -14.75 -4.70
CA ARG A 95 21.55 -16.00 -4.33
C ARG A 95 21.19 -16.59 -2.96
N SER A 96 20.39 -15.89 -2.15
CA SER A 96 20.00 -16.36 -0.81
C SER A 96 18.92 -17.46 -0.85
N MET A 97 17.99 -17.39 -1.81
CA MET A 97 16.86 -18.32 -1.92
C MET A 97 17.30 -19.72 -2.41
N THR A 98 18.20 -19.80 -3.39
CA THR A 98 18.67 -21.08 -3.94
C THR A 98 19.49 -21.89 -2.93
N LYS A 99 20.28 -21.22 -2.06
CA LYS A 99 21.01 -21.89 -0.98
C LYS A 99 20.09 -22.40 0.13
N ARG A 100 19.05 -21.63 0.49
CA ARG A 100 18.03 -22.05 1.47
C ARG A 100 17.20 -23.23 0.98
N PHE A 101 16.88 -23.25 -0.31
CA PHE A 101 16.16 -24.35 -0.96
C PHE A 101 17.02 -25.61 -1.06
N ALA A 102 18.31 -25.48 -1.40
CA ALA A 102 19.26 -26.59 -1.42
C ALA A 102 19.54 -27.19 -0.02
N SER A 103 19.55 -26.37 1.04
CA SER A 103 19.65 -26.87 2.41
C SER A 103 18.38 -27.58 2.89
N MET A 104 17.21 -27.16 2.41
CA MET A 104 15.92 -27.78 2.75
C MET A 104 15.76 -29.15 2.06
N LEU A 105 16.18 -29.27 0.80
CA LEU A 105 16.22 -30.55 0.07
C LEU A 105 17.20 -31.57 0.69
N LYS A 106 18.36 -31.11 1.18
CA LYS A 106 19.30 -31.97 1.92
C LYS A 106 18.74 -32.48 3.26
N GLN A 107 17.80 -31.77 3.86
CA GLN A 107 17.16 -32.16 5.11
C GLN A 107 16.12 -33.28 4.90
N TYR A 108 15.50 -33.32 3.71
CA TYR A 108 14.59 -34.41 3.31
C TYR A 108 15.33 -35.67 2.82
N SER A 109 16.54 -35.55 2.29
CA SER A 109 17.31 -36.71 1.82
C SER A 109 18.01 -37.50 2.93
N ASN A 110 18.12 -36.96 4.15
CA ASN A 110 18.89 -37.55 5.25
C ASN A 110 18.04 -38.03 6.45
N GLY A 111 16.74 -38.23 6.27
CA GLY A 111 15.85 -38.67 7.34
C GLY A 111 15.13 -39.99 7.05
N LYS A 112 15.76 -41.13 7.35
CA LYS A 112 15.15 -42.35 7.92
C LYS A 112 16.17 -43.49 8.06
N PRO A 113 16.18 -44.21 9.20
CA PRO A 113 16.59 -45.61 9.24
C PRO A 113 15.38 -46.56 9.28
N GLU A 114 15.55 -47.65 8.51
CA GLU A 114 15.12 -49.04 8.72
C GLU A 114 13.73 -49.58 8.25
N ALA A 115 13.87 -50.63 7.42
CA ALA A 115 12.99 -51.77 7.09
C ALA A 115 11.74 -51.47 6.23
N ASP A 116 11.41 -52.17 5.13
CA ASP A 116 11.89 -53.40 4.50
C ASP A 116 11.31 -53.50 3.07
N GLY A 117 11.99 -54.20 2.15
CA GLY A 117 11.39 -54.95 1.04
C GLY A 117 10.95 -54.28 -0.29
N ARG A 118 11.78 -54.53 -1.33
CA ARG A 118 11.48 -54.78 -2.77
C ARG A 118 11.71 -53.67 -3.81
N GLU A 119 12.24 -54.16 -4.93
CA GLU A 119 12.94 -53.53 -6.05
C GLU A 119 12.07 -52.64 -6.95
N GLU A 120 12.66 -51.57 -7.49
CA GLU A 120 12.45 -51.13 -8.89
C GLU A 120 13.54 -50.14 -9.34
N GLU A 121 14.02 -50.32 -10.57
CA GLU A 121 15.14 -49.62 -11.21
C GLU A 121 14.82 -48.15 -11.54
N SER A 122 15.74 -47.22 -11.23
CA SER A 122 15.81 -45.93 -11.92
C SER A 122 17.22 -45.33 -11.88
N ASN A 123 17.86 -45.19 -13.04
CA ASN A 123 19.15 -44.53 -13.26
C ASN A 123 19.13 -43.04 -12.82
N PRO A 124 19.97 -42.60 -11.86
CA PRO A 124 20.17 -41.18 -11.54
C PRO A 124 21.53 -40.62 -11.97
N ASP A 125 22.34 -41.33 -12.77
CA ASP A 125 23.76 -40.98 -12.97
C ASP A 125 24.11 -40.08 -14.16
N SER A 126 23.15 -39.69 -15.01
CA SER A 126 23.44 -38.89 -16.21
C SER A 126 23.44 -37.37 -15.98
N LEU A 127 22.72 -36.89 -14.95
CA LEU A 127 22.49 -35.46 -14.71
C LEU A 127 23.46 -34.85 -13.70
N SER A 128 23.81 -35.62 -12.66
CA SER A 128 24.84 -35.29 -11.66
C SER A 128 26.22 -35.19 -12.31
N ALA A 129 26.57 -36.15 -13.18
CA ALA A 129 27.84 -36.18 -13.89
C ALA A 129 28.02 -34.98 -14.87
N LEU A 130 26.93 -34.54 -15.50
CA LEU A 130 26.93 -33.40 -16.43
C LEU A 130 27.13 -32.06 -15.71
N LEU A 131 26.45 -31.89 -14.56
CA LEU A 131 26.59 -30.70 -13.71
C LEU A 131 28.01 -30.58 -13.14
N GLN A 132 28.62 -31.70 -12.74
CA GLN A 132 29.96 -31.71 -12.16
C GLN A 132 31.04 -31.36 -13.19
N ARG A 133 30.87 -31.81 -14.45
CA ARG A 133 31.76 -31.47 -15.56
C ARG A 133 31.70 -29.99 -15.93
N GLN A 134 30.51 -29.38 -15.86
CA GLN A 134 30.32 -27.96 -16.18
C GLN A 134 30.89 -27.04 -15.08
N THR A 135 30.89 -27.48 -13.82
CA THR A 135 31.52 -26.75 -12.72
C THR A 135 33.05 -26.83 -12.74
N ALA A 136 33.62 -27.96 -13.16
CA ALA A 136 35.08 -28.12 -13.27
C ALA A 136 35.70 -27.25 -14.39
N ALA A 137 34.98 -27.08 -15.51
CA ALA A 137 35.45 -26.25 -16.63
C ALA A 137 35.41 -24.74 -16.34
N ARG A 138 34.67 -24.28 -15.32
CA ARG A 138 34.55 -22.85 -14.96
C ARG A 138 35.58 -22.35 -13.94
N ASN A 139 36.30 -23.24 -13.25
CA ASN A 139 37.24 -22.88 -12.17
C ASN A 139 38.72 -23.14 -12.47
N GLY A 140 39.09 -23.56 -13.69
CA GLY A 140 40.48 -23.79 -14.09
C GLY A 140 41.16 -22.54 -14.65
N GLY A 141 41.56 -21.60 -13.79
CA GLY A 141 42.29 -20.41 -14.18
C GLY A 141 43.42 -20.06 -13.21
N ARG A 142 44.67 -20.31 -13.65
CA ARG A 142 45.98 -19.95 -13.07
C ARG A 142 46.48 -20.80 -11.89
N GLU A 143 47.24 -21.85 -12.22
CA GLU A 143 48.31 -22.35 -11.36
C GLU A 143 49.68 -21.94 -11.92
N ASN A 144 50.49 -21.35 -11.04
CA ASN A 144 51.91 -21.04 -11.22
C ASN A 144 52.71 -22.33 -11.37
N VAL A 145 53.36 -22.54 -12.51
CA VAL A 145 54.38 -23.60 -12.66
C VAL A 145 55.76 -22.96 -12.53
N GLN A 146 56.42 -23.22 -11.41
CA GLN A 146 57.85 -22.99 -11.20
C GLN A 146 58.66 -23.97 -12.07
N LEU A 147 59.35 -23.45 -13.08
CA LEU A 147 60.25 -24.22 -13.94
C LEU A 147 61.60 -24.43 -13.24
N GLN A 148 61.94 -25.69 -12.99
CA GLN A 148 63.28 -26.14 -12.60
C GLN A 148 64.30 -25.75 -13.68
N GLN A 149 65.29 -24.99 -13.26
CA GLN A 149 66.47 -24.63 -14.05
C GLN A 149 67.40 -25.85 -14.11
N ASP A 150 67.38 -26.56 -15.23
CA ASP A 150 68.56 -27.24 -15.83
C ASP A 150 68.12 -28.12 -17.00
N SER A 151 67.59 -27.47 -18.05
CA SER A 151 67.35 -28.10 -19.36
C SER A 151 68.26 -27.46 -20.42
N PRO A 152 68.90 -28.25 -21.31
CA PRO A 152 69.78 -27.76 -22.39
C PRO A 152 69.08 -26.77 -23.34
N LEU A 153 67.74 -26.77 -23.37
CA LEU A 153 66.92 -25.88 -24.18
C LEU A 153 66.90 -24.43 -23.64
N ALA A 154 67.10 -24.24 -22.33
CA ALA A 154 67.11 -22.92 -21.71
C ALA A 154 68.38 -22.11 -22.02
N ARG A 155 69.50 -22.78 -22.33
CA ARG A 155 70.75 -22.12 -22.75
C ARG A 155 70.71 -21.64 -24.20
N LEU A 156 70.06 -22.39 -25.10
CA LEU A 156 69.86 -21.98 -26.49
C LEU A 156 68.94 -20.74 -26.63
N ILE A 157 67.95 -20.60 -25.75
CA ILE A 157 67.03 -19.44 -25.74
C ILE A 157 67.69 -18.18 -25.15
N ALA A 158 68.76 -18.33 -24.37
CA ALA A 158 69.52 -17.21 -23.81
C ALA A 158 70.54 -16.61 -24.79
N GLU A 159 71.02 -17.38 -25.77
CA GLU A 159 71.97 -16.91 -26.80
C GLU A 159 71.28 -16.19 -27.98
N ASP A 160 69.98 -16.43 -28.21
CA ASP A 160 69.23 -15.82 -29.34
C ASP A 160 68.65 -14.42 -29.04
N ARG A 161 68.97 -13.84 -27.87
CA ARG A 161 68.43 -12.54 -27.40
C ARG A 161 69.31 -11.32 -27.69
N ARG A 162 70.25 -11.42 -28.63
CA ARG A 162 71.15 -10.31 -29.02
C ARG A 162 71.04 -9.94 -30.50
N VAL A 163 69.84 -9.64 -31.00
CA VAL A 163 69.67 -8.82 -32.22
C VAL A 163 68.37 -8.01 -32.12
N ASP A 164 68.48 -6.71 -31.90
CA ASP A 164 67.37 -5.76 -32.07
C ASP A 164 66.94 -5.72 -33.55
N LYS A 165 65.75 -6.21 -33.86
CA LYS A 165 65.10 -6.03 -35.17
C LYS A 165 63.95 -5.04 -35.06
N PRO A 166 63.88 -4.01 -35.94
CA PRO A 166 62.85 -2.98 -35.88
C PRO A 166 61.47 -3.52 -36.23
N ALA A 167 60.45 -3.01 -35.54
CA ALA A 167 59.05 -3.40 -35.72
C ALA A 167 58.57 -3.14 -37.15
N ALA A 168 58.00 -4.17 -37.78
CA ALA A 168 57.34 -4.06 -39.08
C ALA A 168 56.08 -3.18 -38.95
N LYS A 169 56.09 -2.02 -39.61
CA LYS A 169 54.89 -1.19 -39.78
C LYS A 169 53.93 -1.93 -40.72
N LEU A 170 52.81 -2.39 -40.19
CA LEU A 170 51.70 -2.93 -40.98
C LEU A 170 50.75 -1.79 -41.36
N ASP A 171 50.50 -1.68 -42.66
CA ASP A 171 49.65 -0.68 -43.30
C ASP A 171 48.16 -0.91 -42.90
N PRO A 172 47.46 0.08 -42.28
CA PRO A 172 46.15 -0.16 -41.65
C PRO A 172 44.99 -0.31 -42.64
N THR A 173 45.21 -0.11 -43.93
CA THR A 173 44.14 -0.11 -44.95
C THR A 173 43.82 -1.48 -45.56
N ARG A 174 44.51 -2.55 -45.13
CA ARG A 174 44.33 -3.91 -45.67
C ARG A 174 43.37 -4.80 -44.87
N TYR A 175 42.90 -4.36 -43.70
CA TYR A 175 42.08 -5.17 -42.78
C TYR A 175 40.63 -4.71 -42.60
N GLU A 176 40.08 -3.89 -43.51
CA GLU A 176 38.66 -3.48 -43.44
C GLU A 176 37.69 -4.32 -44.29
N ARG A 177 38.14 -5.41 -44.92
CA ARG A 177 37.27 -6.19 -45.85
C ARG A 177 36.79 -7.56 -45.36
N SER A 178 36.82 -7.84 -44.05
CA SER A 178 36.23 -9.09 -43.54
C SER A 178 35.75 -9.05 -42.08
N ARG A 179 35.15 -7.92 -41.65
CA ARG A 179 34.34 -7.85 -40.40
C ARG A 179 32.91 -7.41 -40.71
N GLN A 180 32.27 -8.10 -41.66
CA GLN A 180 30.82 -8.04 -41.85
C GLN A 180 30.26 -9.44 -41.59
N HIS A 181 29.86 -9.67 -40.34
CA HIS A 181 28.92 -10.69 -39.81
C HIS A 181 29.34 -11.11 -38.39
N ASP A 182 29.38 -10.15 -37.46
CA ASP A 182 28.89 -10.42 -36.11
C ASP A 182 27.57 -9.65 -36.01
N SER A 183 26.47 -10.34 -36.26
CA SER A 183 25.14 -9.82 -36.02
C SER A 183 25.00 -9.58 -34.52
N ALA A 184 25.18 -8.33 -34.11
CA ALA A 184 24.56 -7.84 -32.90
C ALA A 184 23.07 -8.19 -32.99
N VAL A 185 22.62 -9.16 -32.19
CA VAL A 185 21.20 -9.46 -32.03
C VAL A 185 20.54 -8.12 -31.66
N PRO A 186 19.54 -7.65 -32.42
CA PRO A 186 18.80 -6.45 -32.05
C PRO A 186 18.31 -6.59 -30.62
N SER A 187 18.54 -5.59 -29.77
CA SER A 187 18.00 -5.58 -28.42
C SER A 187 16.48 -5.72 -28.40
N GLU A 188 15.82 -5.33 -29.50
CA GLU A 188 14.39 -5.53 -29.76
C GLU A 188 14.02 -7.01 -29.79
N ASP A 189 14.74 -7.88 -30.52
CA ASP A 189 14.45 -9.32 -30.56
C ASP A 189 14.54 -9.98 -29.17
N LEU A 190 15.47 -9.52 -28.33
CA LEU A 190 15.61 -10.01 -26.95
C LEU A 190 14.52 -9.46 -26.02
N GLU A 191 13.99 -8.27 -26.29
CA GLU A 191 12.85 -7.70 -25.57
C GLU A 191 11.54 -8.38 -25.98
N GLU A 192 11.32 -8.63 -27.27
CA GLU A 192 10.19 -9.41 -27.79
C GLU A 192 10.21 -10.84 -27.25
N MET A 193 11.36 -11.53 -27.26
CA MET A 193 11.48 -12.85 -26.66
C MET A 193 11.21 -12.85 -25.14
N LYS A 194 11.58 -11.77 -24.43
CA LYS A 194 11.24 -11.63 -23.00
C LYS A 194 9.75 -11.41 -22.82
N GLU A 195 9.12 -10.59 -23.64
CA GLU A 195 7.67 -10.36 -23.62
C GLU A 195 6.91 -11.65 -23.93
N GLU A 196 7.33 -12.43 -24.94
CA GLU A 196 6.77 -13.74 -25.24
C GLU A 196 6.97 -14.73 -24.07
N MET A 197 8.16 -14.78 -23.49
CA MET A 197 8.44 -15.64 -22.32
C MET A 197 7.62 -15.26 -21.09
N THR A 198 7.41 -13.96 -20.84
CA THR A 198 6.50 -13.52 -19.77
C THR A 198 5.05 -13.85 -20.07
N SER A 199 4.64 -13.83 -21.34
CA SER A 199 3.29 -14.20 -21.77
C SER A 199 3.03 -15.70 -21.64
N ILE A 200 3.98 -16.54 -22.06
CA ILE A 200 3.95 -17.98 -21.87
C ILE A 200 3.94 -18.31 -20.37
N ARG A 201 4.79 -17.64 -19.58
CA ARG A 201 4.80 -17.81 -18.11
C ARG A 201 3.44 -17.48 -17.50
N ARG A 202 2.82 -16.36 -17.88
CA ARG A 202 1.47 -15.98 -17.39
C ARG A 202 0.41 -17.01 -17.79
N LEU A 203 0.46 -17.53 -19.01
CA LEU A 203 -0.46 -18.58 -19.47
C LEU A 203 -0.28 -19.89 -18.69
N LEU A 204 0.97 -20.31 -18.46
CA LEU A 204 1.28 -21.48 -17.67
C LEU A 204 0.88 -21.30 -16.20
N GLU A 205 1.13 -20.13 -15.60
CA GLU A 205 0.67 -19.80 -14.25
C GLU A 205 -0.87 -19.87 -14.15
N HIS A 206 -1.58 -19.38 -15.16
CA HIS A 206 -3.04 -19.48 -15.23
C HIS A 206 -3.54 -20.92 -15.40
N GLN A 207 -2.92 -21.73 -16.27
CA GLN A 207 -3.31 -23.12 -16.48
C GLN A 207 -2.99 -24.01 -15.28
N VAL A 208 -1.80 -23.85 -14.68
CA VAL A 208 -1.38 -24.63 -13.51
C VAL A 208 -2.24 -24.30 -12.31
N SER A 209 -2.56 -23.02 -12.06
CA SER A 209 -3.46 -22.65 -10.96
C SER A 209 -4.87 -23.23 -11.15
N GLY A 210 -5.41 -23.22 -12.38
CA GLY A 210 -6.69 -23.85 -12.68
C GLY A 210 -6.70 -25.37 -12.45
N LEU A 211 -5.62 -26.08 -12.84
CA LEU A 211 -5.49 -27.52 -12.65
C LEU A 211 -5.31 -27.90 -11.16
N MET A 212 -4.54 -27.13 -10.40
CA MET A 212 -4.40 -27.34 -8.95
C MET A 212 -5.75 -27.20 -8.24
N TRP A 213 -6.55 -26.21 -8.64
CA TRP A 213 -7.90 -26.03 -8.10
C TRP A 213 -8.85 -27.17 -8.45
N GLN A 214 -8.79 -27.69 -9.69
CA GLN A 214 -9.59 -28.86 -10.09
C GLN A 214 -9.20 -30.12 -9.31
N GLU A 215 -7.92 -30.31 -9.01
CA GLU A 215 -7.47 -31.45 -8.21
C GLU A 215 -7.97 -31.34 -6.76
N VAL A 216 -7.94 -30.13 -6.16
CA VAL A 216 -8.49 -29.89 -4.82
C VAL A 216 -10.01 -30.11 -4.80
N GLU A 217 -10.75 -29.63 -5.81
CA GLU A 217 -12.20 -29.88 -5.92
C GLU A 217 -12.54 -31.37 -6.03
N ARG A 218 -11.68 -32.15 -6.67
CA ARG A 218 -11.86 -33.60 -6.84
C ARG A 218 -11.49 -34.39 -5.59
N ARG A 219 -10.38 -34.04 -4.94
CA ARG A 219 -9.89 -34.75 -3.75
C ARG A 219 -10.65 -34.36 -2.49
N GLU A 220 -10.89 -33.07 -2.30
CA GLU A 220 -11.41 -32.49 -1.06
C GLU A 220 -12.56 -31.51 -1.39
N PRO A 221 -13.73 -32.02 -1.80
CA PRO A 221 -14.85 -31.17 -2.23
C PRO A 221 -15.37 -30.27 -1.11
N LEU A 222 -15.33 -30.74 0.15
CA LEU A 222 -15.71 -29.96 1.32
C LEU A 222 -14.79 -28.74 1.48
N ARG A 223 -13.47 -28.94 1.39
CA ARG A 223 -12.48 -27.87 1.51
C ARG A 223 -12.67 -26.83 0.42
N ALA A 224 -12.81 -27.26 -0.84
CA ALA A 224 -13.03 -26.34 -1.96
C ALA A 224 -14.31 -25.52 -1.78
N MET A 225 -15.39 -26.14 -1.29
CA MET A 225 -16.64 -25.44 -0.96
C MET A 225 -16.43 -24.37 0.13
N LEU A 226 -15.69 -24.70 1.18
CA LEU A 226 -15.42 -23.77 2.29
C LEU A 226 -14.56 -22.58 1.84
N ILE A 227 -13.51 -22.80 1.03
CA ILE A 227 -12.67 -21.72 0.54
C ILE A 227 -13.48 -20.77 -0.33
N LYS A 228 -14.25 -21.28 -1.31
CA LYS A 228 -15.13 -20.46 -2.15
C LYS A 228 -16.11 -19.63 -1.32
N ARG A 229 -16.64 -20.20 -0.24
CA ARG A 229 -17.58 -19.49 0.64
C ARG A 229 -16.89 -18.39 1.45
N LEU A 230 -15.67 -18.63 1.96
CA LEU A 230 -14.86 -17.59 2.62
C LEU A 230 -14.45 -16.48 1.67
N GLU A 231 -14.07 -16.81 0.44
CA GLU A 231 -13.74 -15.83 -0.60
C GLU A 231 -14.95 -14.96 -0.96
N ARG A 232 -16.15 -15.55 -1.06
CA ARG A 232 -17.41 -14.79 -1.21
C ARG A 232 -17.68 -13.86 -0.02
N MET A 233 -17.26 -14.24 1.20
CA MET A 233 -17.33 -13.38 2.38
C MET A 233 -16.30 -12.24 2.35
N GLY A 234 -15.43 -12.18 1.32
CA GLY A 234 -14.37 -11.19 1.16
C GLY A 234 -13.03 -11.58 1.80
N VAL A 235 -12.92 -12.80 2.35
CA VAL A 235 -11.68 -13.27 2.97
C VAL A 235 -10.61 -13.53 1.89
N SER A 236 -9.35 -13.21 2.17
CA SER A 236 -8.27 -13.46 1.21
C SER A 236 -8.11 -14.96 0.94
N SER A 237 -7.79 -15.30 -0.31
CA SER A 237 -7.53 -16.68 -0.74
C SER A 237 -6.52 -17.39 0.16
N ASP A 238 -5.44 -16.68 0.54
CA ASP A 238 -4.38 -17.23 1.38
C ASP A 238 -4.89 -17.58 2.79
N LEU A 239 -5.69 -16.68 3.39
CA LEU A 239 -6.26 -16.91 4.72
C LEU A 239 -7.36 -17.98 4.66
N ALA A 240 -8.16 -17.99 3.60
CA ALA A 240 -9.22 -18.98 3.40
C ALA A 240 -8.64 -20.40 3.24
N ASP A 241 -7.59 -20.55 2.44
CA ASP A 241 -6.89 -21.81 2.24
C ASP A 241 -6.24 -22.32 3.55
N GLN A 242 -5.58 -21.43 4.29
CA GLN A 242 -5.00 -21.75 5.61
C GLN A 242 -6.05 -22.21 6.62
N LEU A 243 -7.19 -21.51 6.69
CA LEU A 243 -8.25 -21.85 7.64
C LEU A 243 -8.96 -23.15 7.27
N ALA A 244 -9.12 -23.42 5.98
CA ALA A 244 -9.73 -24.65 5.48
C ALA A 244 -8.85 -25.88 5.78
N CYS A 245 -7.52 -25.74 5.89
CA CYS A 245 -6.61 -26.83 6.31
C CYS A 245 -6.90 -27.38 7.71
N TYR A 246 -7.48 -26.58 8.60
CA TYR A 246 -7.70 -27.00 9.99
C TYR A 246 -8.96 -27.83 10.20
N ILE A 247 -9.79 -28.01 9.15
CA ILE A 247 -11.06 -28.73 9.25
C ILE A 247 -10.89 -30.15 8.72
N PRO A 248 -11.17 -31.18 9.55
CA PRO A 248 -11.15 -32.57 9.09
C PRO A 248 -12.24 -32.84 8.05
N GLU A 249 -11.92 -33.65 7.04
CA GLU A 249 -12.81 -34.05 5.94
C GLU A 249 -14.09 -34.77 6.41
N ASP A 250 -14.02 -35.48 7.54
CA ASP A 250 -15.16 -36.22 8.11
C ASP A 250 -16.26 -35.32 8.72
N THR A 251 -16.04 -34.01 8.76
CA THR A 251 -16.95 -33.07 9.41
C THR A 251 -18.16 -32.74 8.51
N PRO A 252 -19.40 -32.86 9.01
CA PRO A 252 -20.58 -32.45 8.24
C PRO A 252 -20.51 -30.97 7.81
N PRO A 253 -20.96 -30.58 6.59
CA PRO A 253 -20.79 -29.23 6.06
C PRO A 253 -21.31 -28.11 6.97
N THR A 254 -22.45 -28.33 7.64
CA THR A 254 -23.05 -27.33 8.54
C THR A 254 -22.25 -27.12 9.83
N LYS A 255 -21.61 -28.18 10.33
CA LYS A 255 -20.71 -28.11 11.48
C LYS A 255 -19.35 -27.54 11.07
N ALA A 256 -18.85 -27.92 9.90
CA ALA A 256 -17.61 -27.42 9.33
C ALA A 256 -17.65 -25.90 9.17
N TRP A 257 -18.74 -25.34 8.62
CA TRP A 257 -18.88 -23.88 8.50
C TRP A 257 -18.87 -23.16 9.85
N LYS A 258 -19.60 -23.67 10.85
CA LYS A 258 -19.61 -23.08 12.19
C LYS A 258 -18.23 -23.16 12.86
N ALA A 259 -17.53 -24.28 12.69
CA ALA A 259 -16.16 -24.45 13.19
C ALA A 259 -15.21 -23.46 12.50
N LEU A 260 -15.34 -23.28 11.19
CA LEU A 260 -14.55 -22.32 10.41
C LEU A 260 -14.75 -20.89 10.89
N LEU A 261 -16.00 -20.47 11.11
CA LEU A 261 -16.31 -19.15 11.68
C LEU A 261 -15.72 -18.98 13.09
N GLY A 262 -15.70 -20.04 13.90
CA GLY A 262 -15.00 -20.06 15.18
C GLY A 262 -13.50 -19.81 15.01
N LEU A 263 -12.86 -20.53 14.08
CA LEU A 263 -11.44 -20.34 13.78
C LEU A 263 -11.12 -18.92 13.29
N VAL A 264 -11.95 -18.35 12.41
CA VAL A 264 -11.81 -16.95 11.98
C VAL A 264 -11.91 -16.02 13.20
N SER A 265 -12.87 -16.26 14.08
CA SER A 265 -13.08 -15.48 15.31
C SER A 265 -11.82 -15.48 16.19
N ASP A 266 -11.20 -16.63 16.36
CA ASP A 266 -10.02 -16.80 17.21
C ASP A 266 -8.75 -16.17 16.61
N GLN A 267 -8.68 -16.03 15.27
CA GLN A 267 -7.56 -15.39 14.60
C GLN A 267 -7.63 -13.86 14.61
N ILE A 268 -8.79 -13.25 14.84
CA ILE A 268 -8.93 -11.78 14.83
C ILE A 268 -8.27 -11.18 16.08
N PRO A 269 -7.21 -10.37 15.93
CA PRO A 269 -6.58 -9.71 17.06
C PRO A 269 -7.49 -8.60 17.59
N ILE A 270 -7.69 -8.55 18.91
CA ILE A 270 -8.50 -7.53 19.59
C ILE A 270 -7.68 -6.82 20.65
N SER A 271 -7.95 -5.53 20.81
CA SER A 271 -7.34 -4.75 21.89
C SER A 271 -7.80 -5.25 23.26
N LYS A 272 -6.84 -5.67 24.09
CA LYS A 272 -7.12 -6.12 25.47
C LYS A 272 -7.47 -4.97 26.42
N GLN A 273 -7.07 -3.76 26.07
CA GLN A 273 -7.30 -2.55 26.89
C GLN A 273 -8.28 -1.63 26.18
N ASP A 274 -9.33 -1.27 26.89
CA ASP A 274 -10.29 -0.27 26.45
C ASP A 274 -9.68 1.13 26.58
N ILE A 275 -9.76 1.91 25.50
CA ILE A 275 -9.35 3.32 25.42
C ILE A 275 -9.93 4.13 26.59
N LEU A 276 -11.22 3.93 26.89
CA LEU A 276 -11.94 4.70 27.90
C LEU A 276 -11.46 4.38 29.32
N LYS A 277 -11.17 3.11 29.59
CA LYS A 277 -10.68 2.66 30.89
C LYS A 277 -9.23 3.06 31.14
N ARG A 278 -8.39 2.94 30.10
CA ARG A 278 -6.98 3.31 30.16
C ARG A 278 -6.78 4.80 30.39
N GLY A 279 -7.56 5.64 29.69
CA GLY A 279 -7.31 7.09 29.68
C GLY A 279 -5.99 7.46 28.99
N GLY A 280 -5.56 8.69 29.19
CA GLY A 280 -4.36 9.27 28.58
C GLY A 280 -4.63 9.98 27.25
N VAL A 281 -3.59 10.13 26.44
CA VAL A 281 -3.65 10.79 25.14
C VAL A 281 -3.87 9.76 24.05
N VAL A 282 -4.95 9.91 23.30
CA VAL A 282 -5.30 9.01 22.19
C VAL A 282 -5.43 9.81 20.90
N ALA A 283 -4.65 9.42 19.89
CA ALA A 283 -4.68 10.04 18.57
C ALA A 283 -5.32 9.11 17.55
N LEU A 284 -6.29 9.63 16.80
CA LEU A 284 -6.91 8.89 15.70
C LEU A 284 -6.25 9.28 14.37
N LEU A 285 -5.63 8.30 13.72
CA LEU A 285 -4.92 8.45 12.46
C LEU A 285 -5.67 7.75 11.32
N GLY A 286 -5.40 8.16 10.08
CA GLY A 286 -5.97 7.50 8.89
C GLY A 286 -6.34 8.45 7.75
N PRO A 287 -6.73 7.92 6.59
CA PRO A 287 -6.98 8.72 5.40
C PRO A 287 -8.19 9.65 5.56
N THR A 288 -8.39 10.57 4.62
CA THR A 288 -9.54 11.48 4.61
C THR A 288 -10.85 10.70 4.45
N GLY A 289 -11.95 11.19 5.05
CA GLY A 289 -13.28 10.62 4.84
C GLY A 289 -13.58 9.26 5.49
N VAL A 290 -12.64 8.66 6.24
CA VAL A 290 -12.85 7.38 6.95
C VAL A 290 -13.68 7.51 8.24
N GLY A 291 -13.95 8.72 8.71
CA GLY A 291 -14.78 8.97 9.90
C GLY A 291 -14.01 9.27 11.20
N LYS A 292 -12.75 9.74 11.14
CA LYS A 292 -11.94 10.08 12.34
C LYS A 292 -12.65 11.05 13.29
N THR A 293 -13.04 12.23 12.81
CA THR A 293 -13.74 13.26 13.60
C THR A 293 -15.01 12.73 14.25
N THR A 294 -15.80 11.95 13.50
CA THR A 294 -17.02 11.33 14.03
C THR A 294 -16.70 10.28 15.09
N THR A 295 -15.67 9.46 14.89
CA THR A 295 -15.21 8.48 15.87
C THR A 295 -14.68 9.16 17.14
N VAL A 296 -13.93 10.26 17.02
CA VAL A 296 -13.51 11.09 18.17
C VAL A 296 -14.72 11.59 18.93
N ALA A 297 -15.73 12.14 18.26
CA ALA A 297 -16.95 12.63 18.90
C ALA A 297 -17.71 11.50 19.63
N LYS A 298 -17.80 10.31 19.04
CA LYS A 298 -18.44 9.13 19.67
C LYS A 298 -17.69 8.66 20.92
N LEU A 299 -16.36 8.57 20.84
CA LEU A 299 -15.53 8.21 22.00
C LEU A 299 -15.63 9.27 23.09
N ALA A 300 -15.61 10.55 22.73
CA ALA A 300 -15.73 11.66 23.67
C ALA A 300 -17.08 11.67 24.38
N ALA A 301 -18.17 11.45 23.64
CA ALA A 301 -19.51 11.40 24.18
C ALA A 301 -19.66 10.23 25.15
N ARG A 302 -19.16 9.05 24.77
CA ARG A 302 -19.17 7.87 25.65
C ARG A 302 -18.32 8.08 26.91
N ALA A 303 -17.15 8.68 26.78
CA ALA A 303 -16.28 9.04 27.90
C ALA A 303 -16.92 10.08 28.82
N ALA A 304 -17.59 11.09 28.26
CA ALA A 304 -18.25 12.14 29.01
C ALA A 304 -19.48 11.61 29.76
N MET A 305 -20.21 10.66 29.19
CA MET A 305 -21.30 9.96 29.88
C MET A 305 -20.82 9.08 31.03
N GLU A 306 -19.66 8.41 30.88
CA GLU A 306 -19.14 7.47 31.88
C GLU A 306 -18.36 8.16 33.00
N TYR A 307 -17.59 9.21 32.68
CA TYR A 307 -16.65 9.86 33.61
C TYR A 307 -16.91 11.36 33.82
N GLY A 308 -17.89 11.94 33.14
CA GLY A 308 -18.16 13.38 33.17
C GLY A 308 -17.37 14.15 32.11
N SER A 309 -17.98 15.21 31.58
CA SER A 309 -17.41 16.08 30.54
C SER A 309 -16.13 16.78 30.98
N ASP A 310 -15.99 17.04 32.28
CA ASP A 310 -14.77 17.60 32.87
C ASP A 310 -13.57 16.65 32.84
N ASN A 311 -13.74 15.38 32.54
CA ASN A 311 -12.62 14.45 32.46
C ASN A 311 -12.15 14.18 31.04
N VAL A 312 -12.79 14.81 30.05
CA VAL A 312 -12.56 14.57 28.62
C VAL A 312 -12.19 15.87 27.93
N ALA A 313 -11.14 15.87 27.12
CA ALA A 313 -10.78 16.99 26.27
C ALA A 313 -10.61 16.55 24.82
N LEU A 314 -10.95 17.46 23.91
CA LEU A 314 -10.86 17.26 22.47
C LEU A 314 -9.81 18.21 21.89
N VAL A 315 -8.95 17.69 21.02
CA VAL A 315 -7.96 18.49 20.30
C VAL A 315 -8.08 18.21 18.82
N SER A 316 -8.25 19.24 18.01
CA SER A 316 -8.18 19.12 16.55
C SER A 316 -6.81 19.57 16.05
N THR A 317 -6.17 18.74 15.22
CA THR A 317 -5.04 19.16 14.39
C THR A 317 -5.42 19.33 12.91
N ASP A 318 -6.68 19.04 12.54
CA ASP A 318 -7.20 19.32 11.19
C ASP A 318 -7.49 20.82 11.03
N THR A 319 -6.49 21.56 10.57
CA THR A 319 -6.61 22.99 10.22
C THR A 319 -6.88 23.22 8.73
N TYR A 320 -6.80 22.17 7.92
CA TYR A 320 -7.02 22.22 6.48
C TYR A 320 -8.52 22.23 6.13
N ARG A 321 -9.34 21.49 6.88
CA ARG A 321 -10.78 21.39 6.65
C ARG A 321 -11.53 22.29 7.63
N ILE A 322 -11.92 23.48 7.15
CA ILE A 322 -12.68 24.48 7.91
C ILE A 322 -13.90 23.83 8.63
N GLY A 323 -14.67 23.01 7.92
CA GLY A 323 -15.85 22.35 8.48
C GLY A 323 -15.58 21.22 9.48
N ALA A 324 -14.38 20.61 9.49
CA ALA A 324 -14.05 19.55 10.44
C ALA A 324 -13.84 20.13 11.84
N HIS A 325 -13.14 21.27 11.93
CA HIS A 325 -12.97 21.98 13.20
C HIS A 325 -14.31 22.44 13.79
N GLU A 326 -15.15 23.09 12.98
CA GLU A 326 -16.48 23.53 13.42
C GLU A 326 -17.35 22.37 13.89
N GLN A 327 -17.32 21.25 13.16
CA GLN A 327 -18.05 20.04 13.55
C GLN A 327 -17.61 19.52 14.92
N LEU A 328 -16.30 19.40 15.16
CA LEU A 328 -15.79 18.95 16.46
C LEU A 328 -16.10 19.95 17.59
N ALA A 329 -16.04 21.26 17.29
CA ALA A 329 -16.39 22.32 18.24
C ALA A 329 -17.86 22.29 18.64
N ILE A 330 -18.77 22.03 17.68
CA ILE A 330 -20.20 21.85 17.95
C ILE A 330 -20.42 20.64 18.86
N TYR A 331 -19.81 19.50 18.54
CA TYR A 331 -19.86 18.31 19.38
C TYR A 331 -19.38 18.59 20.81
N GLY A 332 -18.21 19.22 20.96
CA GLY A 332 -17.69 19.58 22.28
C GLY A 332 -18.60 20.51 23.06
N ARG A 333 -19.22 21.51 22.41
CA ARG A 333 -20.21 22.40 23.04
C ARG A 333 -21.45 21.65 23.52
N ILE A 334 -21.96 20.69 22.73
CA ILE A 334 -23.11 19.86 23.10
C ILE A 334 -22.78 18.98 24.31
N MET A 335 -21.58 18.39 24.34
CA MET A 335 -21.15 17.50 25.42
C MET A 335 -20.62 18.24 26.66
N GLY A 336 -20.32 19.54 26.56
CA GLY A 336 -19.62 20.29 27.60
C GLY A 336 -18.12 19.97 27.71
N CYS A 337 -17.52 19.36 26.69
CA CYS A 337 -16.10 19.02 26.68
C CYS A 337 -15.28 20.19 26.09
N PRO A 338 -14.14 20.58 26.70
CA PRO A 338 -13.24 21.57 26.10
C PRO A 338 -12.67 21.09 24.77
N VAL A 339 -12.76 21.95 23.75
CA VAL A 339 -12.17 21.73 22.42
C VAL A 339 -11.05 22.74 22.19
N LYS A 340 -9.87 22.24 21.81
CA LYS A 340 -8.72 23.06 21.44
C LYS A 340 -8.28 22.74 20.02
N VAL A 341 -7.59 23.70 19.40
CA VAL A 341 -6.99 23.52 18.07
C VAL A 341 -5.49 23.66 18.25
N ALA A 342 -4.74 22.78 17.60
CA ALA A 342 -3.29 22.88 17.50
C ALA A 342 -2.90 22.86 16.01
N LYS A 343 -2.12 23.85 15.58
CA LYS A 343 -1.66 23.97 14.19
C LYS A 343 -0.39 23.17 13.95
N ASP A 344 0.50 23.17 14.94
CA ASP A 344 1.83 22.57 14.85
C ASP A 344 2.08 21.59 16.01
N SER A 345 3.12 20.77 15.89
CA SER A 345 3.51 19.78 16.91
C SER A 345 3.82 20.40 18.27
N LYS A 346 4.44 21.59 18.29
CA LYS A 346 4.75 22.34 19.52
C LYS A 346 3.46 22.80 20.23
N GLU A 347 2.55 23.39 19.48
CA GLU A 347 1.26 23.83 20.02
C GLU A 347 0.43 22.64 20.52
N LEU A 348 0.51 21.49 19.84
CA LEU A 348 -0.13 20.26 20.31
C LEU A 348 0.44 19.80 21.65
N ALA A 349 1.77 19.80 21.80
CA ALA A 349 2.43 19.47 23.06
C ALA A 349 2.02 20.43 24.19
N ASP A 350 1.97 21.74 23.92
CA ASP A 350 1.52 22.75 24.90
C ASP A 350 0.06 22.54 25.31
N VAL A 351 -0.82 22.23 24.35
CA VAL A 351 -2.24 21.96 24.60
C VAL A 351 -2.41 20.68 25.42
N ILE A 352 -1.68 19.62 25.11
CA ILE A 352 -1.70 18.37 25.89
C ILE A 352 -1.23 18.64 27.33
N TYR A 353 -0.13 19.38 27.50
CA TYR A 353 0.39 19.74 28.81
C TYR A 353 -0.61 20.57 29.64
N GLN A 354 -1.34 21.50 29.01
CA GLN A 354 -2.42 22.26 29.67
C GLN A 354 -3.60 21.37 30.08
N LEU A 355 -3.84 20.28 29.36
CA LEU A 355 -4.98 19.38 29.55
C LEU A 355 -4.63 18.12 30.34
N ARG A 356 -3.38 17.95 30.82
CA ARG A 356 -2.89 16.76 31.55
C ARG A 356 -3.71 16.35 32.77
N ASN A 357 -4.45 17.30 33.38
CA ASN A 357 -5.30 17.03 34.53
C ASN A 357 -6.61 16.31 34.13
N ARG A 358 -6.91 16.22 32.84
CA ARG A 358 -8.06 15.51 32.28
C ARG A 358 -7.69 14.04 32.13
N ARG A 359 -8.65 13.15 32.36
CA ARG A 359 -8.43 11.70 32.26
C ARG A 359 -8.17 11.24 30.83
N LEU A 360 -8.85 11.82 29.85
CA LEU A 360 -8.80 11.40 28.45
C LEU A 360 -8.67 12.63 27.55
N ILE A 361 -7.64 12.62 26.70
CA ILE A 361 -7.42 13.63 25.66
C ILE A 361 -7.53 12.92 24.31
N LEU A 362 -8.52 13.30 23.52
CA LEU A 362 -8.74 12.74 22.18
C LEU A 362 -8.25 13.73 21.13
N VAL A 363 -7.30 13.29 20.31
CA VAL A 363 -6.71 14.07 19.23
C VAL A 363 -7.30 13.62 17.89
N ASP A 364 -8.03 14.52 17.24
CA ASP A 364 -8.51 14.36 15.86
C ASP A 364 -7.44 14.89 14.90
N THR A 365 -6.88 14.03 14.07
CA THR A 365 -5.88 14.45 13.09
C THR A 365 -6.49 14.76 11.73
N ALA A 366 -5.84 15.64 10.99
CA ALA A 366 -6.11 15.78 9.55
C ALA A 366 -6.03 14.41 8.86
N GLY A 367 -6.82 14.23 7.79
CA GLY A 367 -6.65 13.05 6.96
C GLY A 367 -5.29 13.07 6.28
N MET A 368 -4.43 12.12 6.65
CA MET A 368 -3.02 12.24 6.35
C MET A 368 -2.71 11.99 4.87
N GLY A 369 -2.18 13.01 4.22
CA GLY A 369 -1.34 12.87 3.02
C GLY A 369 0.15 12.77 3.42
N GLN A 370 1.06 12.64 2.44
CA GLN A 370 2.52 12.47 2.66
C GLN A 370 3.17 13.48 3.63
N ARG A 371 2.57 14.65 3.88
CA ARG A 371 3.10 15.70 4.75
C ARG A 371 2.84 15.47 6.25
N ASP A 372 1.75 14.78 6.61
CA ASP A 372 1.33 14.61 8.00
C ASP A 372 2.02 13.44 8.73
N VAL A 373 2.63 12.51 7.97
CA VAL A 373 3.44 11.42 8.54
C VAL A 373 4.64 11.98 9.32
N ARG A 374 5.24 13.09 8.84
CA ARG A 374 6.33 13.78 9.54
C ARG A 374 5.89 14.43 10.85
N LEU A 375 4.65 14.93 10.89
CA LEU A 375 4.09 15.52 12.12
C LEU A 375 3.99 14.45 13.21
N SER A 376 3.56 13.23 12.85
CA SER A 376 3.46 12.11 13.80
C SER A 376 4.82 11.64 14.33
N GLU A 377 5.84 11.54 13.46
CA GLU A 377 7.21 11.21 13.87
C GLU A 377 7.78 12.28 14.82
N GLN A 378 7.51 13.56 14.54
CA GLN A 378 7.93 14.67 15.38
C GLN A 378 7.16 14.73 16.71
N LEU A 379 5.89 14.35 16.72
CA LEU A 379 5.07 14.28 17.94
C LEU A 379 5.56 13.19 18.89
N ASP A 380 5.93 12.01 18.38
CA ASP A 380 6.48 10.94 19.22
C ASP A 380 7.82 11.35 19.84
N THR A 381 8.66 12.05 19.07
CA THR A 381 9.96 12.58 19.56
C THR A 381 9.76 13.63 20.65
N LEU A 382 8.84 14.58 20.46
CA LEU A 382 8.57 15.65 21.43
C LEU A 382 7.83 15.16 22.68
N MET A 383 7.03 14.09 22.56
CA MET A 383 6.26 13.55 23.67
C MET A 383 7.02 12.53 24.52
N HIS A 384 8.01 11.84 23.94
CA HIS A 384 9.01 11.09 24.71
C HIS A 384 9.77 11.98 25.71
N GLU A 385 9.99 13.25 25.36
CA GLU A 385 10.66 14.23 26.26
C GLU A 385 9.74 14.74 27.38
N SER A 386 8.42 14.74 27.18
CA SER A 386 7.42 15.23 28.16
C SER A 386 6.81 14.13 29.04
N GLY A 387 7.10 12.86 28.77
CA GLY A 387 6.77 11.72 29.64
C GLY A 387 5.36 11.15 29.47
N GLU A 388 4.55 11.67 28.53
CA GLU A 388 3.23 11.14 28.20
C GLU A 388 3.27 10.33 26.90
N MET A 389 2.79 9.09 26.93
CA MET A 389 2.73 8.20 25.76
C MET A 389 1.44 8.45 24.97
N ILE A 390 1.54 8.80 23.69
CA ILE A 390 0.36 8.85 22.78
C ILE A 390 0.00 7.44 22.33
N HIS A 391 -1.28 7.08 22.47
CA HIS A 391 -1.82 5.88 21.86
C HIS A 391 -2.45 6.18 20.51
N SER A 392 -1.72 5.86 19.45
CA SER A 392 -2.16 6.05 18.07
C SER A 392 -3.03 4.89 17.60
N TYR A 393 -4.26 5.18 17.18
CA TYR A 393 -5.17 4.20 16.60
C TYR A 393 -5.46 4.53 15.14
N LEU A 394 -5.34 3.54 14.27
CA LEU A 394 -5.62 3.69 12.85
C LEU A 394 -7.12 3.46 12.58
N VAL A 395 -7.79 4.47 12.03
CA VAL A 395 -9.20 4.39 11.65
C VAL A 395 -9.30 3.90 10.22
N LEU A 396 -9.99 2.77 10.05
CA LEU A 396 -10.11 2.05 8.77
C LEU A 396 -11.59 1.81 8.45
N PRO A 397 -12.06 2.16 7.25
CA PRO A 397 -13.45 1.94 6.86
C PRO A 397 -13.67 0.49 6.44
N ALA A 398 -14.80 -0.09 6.85
CA ALA A 398 -15.26 -1.41 6.45
C ALA A 398 -15.70 -1.48 4.97
N THR A 399 -15.85 -0.35 4.29
CA THR A 399 -16.27 -0.25 2.88
C THR A 399 -15.09 -0.25 1.90
N ALA A 400 -13.85 -0.20 2.38
CA ALA A 400 -12.68 -0.17 1.52
C ALA A 400 -12.27 -1.57 1.06
N GLN A 401 -11.77 -1.64 -0.17
CA GLN A 401 -11.20 -2.86 -0.73
C GLN A 401 -9.92 -3.26 0.02
N ARG A 402 -9.66 -4.57 0.05
CA ARG A 402 -8.46 -5.16 0.67
C ARG A 402 -7.15 -4.46 0.29
N LYS A 403 -6.94 -4.16 -0.99
CA LYS A 403 -5.71 -3.49 -1.47
C LYS A 403 -5.54 -2.09 -0.87
N VAL A 404 -6.62 -1.32 -0.80
CA VAL A 404 -6.62 0.04 -0.25
C VAL A 404 -6.34 0.02 1.26
N LEU A 405 -6.95 -0.94 1.97
CA LEU A 405 -6.69 -1.15 3.40
C LEU A 405 -5.23 -1.53 3.66
N GLN A 406 -4.68 -2.46 2.86
CA GLN A 406 -3.29 -2.89 2.98
C GLN A 406 -2.31 -1.73 2.72
N GLU A 407 -2.51 -0.98 1.63
CA GLU A 407 -1.68 0.19 1.31
C GLU A 407 -1.75 1.26 2.42
N THR A 408 -2.94 1.47 2.98
CA THR A 408 -3.12 2.37 4.12
C THR A 408 -2.28 1.90 5.30
N ILE A 409 -2.40 0.64 5.71
CA ILE A 409 -1.60 0.11 6.82
C ILE A 409 -0.10 0.22 6.52
N ASP A 410 0.34 -0.10 5.31
CA ASP A 410 1.75 -0.01 4.92
C ASP A 410 2.30 1.42 5.01
N HIS A 411 1.49 2.43 4.67
CA HIS A 411 1.85 3.84 4.89
C HIS A 411 1.97 4.20 6.38
N PHE A 412 1.11 3.65 7.25
CA PHE A 412 1.12 3.94 8.68
C PHE A 412 2.02 3.00 9.51
N LYS A 413 2.64 1.96 8.91
CA LYS A 413 3.56 1.02 9.60
C LYS A 413 4.77 1.68 10.25
N ARG A 414 5.15 2.89 9.80
CA ARG A 414 6.27 3.65 10.39
C ARG A 414 5.94 4.23 11.76
N ILE A 415 4.65 4.34 12.09
CA ILE A 415 4.16 4.91 13.35
C ILE A 415 3.83 3.74 14.30
N PRO A 416 4.15 3.82 15.60
CA PRO A 416 3.78 2.80 16.57
C PRO A 416 2.26 2.82 16.80
N LEU A 417 1.53 1.99 16.05
CA LEU A 417 0.08 1.84 16.18
C LEU A 417 -0.26 0.95 17.38
N SER A 418 -1.13 1.44 18.27
CA SER A 418 -1.71 0.66 19.38
C SER A 418 -2.84 -0.26 18.93
N GLY A 419 -3.46 0.02 17.78
CA GLY A 419 -4.54 -0.78 17.21
C GLY A 419 -5.29 -0.05 16.10
N CYS A 420 -6.44 -0.58 15.69
CA CYS A 420 -7.33 0.03 14.72
C CYS A 420 -8.78 0.15 15.21
N ILE A 421 -9.53 1.02 14.54
CA ILE A 421 -10.97 1.21 14.75
C ILE A 421 -11.66 1.01 13.40
N MET A 422 -12.61 0.09 13.35
CA MET A 422 -13.43 -0.16 12.17
C MET A 422 -14.58 0.85 12.10
N THR A 423 -14.78 1.50 10.96
CA THR A 423 -15.88 2.45 10.73
C THR A 423 -16.73 2.07 9.53
N LYS A 424 -17.89 2.72 9.37
CA LYS A 424 -18.79 2.53 8.22
C LYS A 424 -19.25 1.08 8.04
N LEU A 425 -19.44 0.35 9.14
CA LEU A 425 -19.94 -1.03 9.09
C LEU A 425 -21.37 -1.09 8.52
N ASP A 426 -22.18 -0.05 8.74
CA ASP A 426 -23.54 0.12 8.23
C ASP A 426 -23.64 0.30 6.71
N GLU A 427 -22.56 0.75 6.07
CA GLU A 427 -22.48 0.96 4.63
C GLU A 427 -21.74 -0.19 3.90
N SER A 428 -21.30 -1.21 4.63
CA SER A 428 -20.45 -2.27 4.09
C SER A 428 -21.27 -3.45 3.54
N LEU A 429 -20.87 -3.91 2.35
CA LEU A 429 -21.40 -5.12 1.71
C LEU A 429 -20.68 -6.39 2.16
N SER A 430 -19.41 -6.26 2.57
CA SER A 430 -18.54 -7.38 2.91
C SER A 430 -17.51 -6.96 3.95
N LEU A 431 -17.25 -7.85 4.91
CA LEU A 431 -16.29 -7.61 6.00
C LEU A 431 -15.05 -8.48 5.94
N GLY A 432 -15.01 -9.46 5.05
CA GLY A 432 -13.87 -10.37 4.94
C GLY A 432 -12.59 -9.64 4.54
N GLU A 433 -12.68 -8.55 3.78
CA GLU A 433 -11.53 -7.74 3.38
C GLU A 433 -10.86 -7.12 4.61
N PHE A 434 -11.67 -6.51 5.49
CA PHE A 434 -11.19 -5.90 6.73
C PHE A 434 -10.60 -6.96 7.66
N VAL A 435 -11.30 -8.08 7.85
CA VAL A 435 -10.85 -9.20 8.69
C VAL A 435 -9.50 -9.72 8.19
N SER A 436 -9.37 -9.97 6.88
CA SER A 436 -8.15 -10.50 6.29
C SER A 436 -6.96 -9.59 6.52
N VAL A 437 -7.13 -8.28 6.27
CA VAL A 437 -6.05 -7.30 6.44
C VAL A 437 -5.65 -7.18 7.91
N THR A 438 -6.62 -7.20 8.82
CA THR A 438 -6.40 -7.11 10.26
C THR A 438 -5.60 -8.31 10.78
N VAL A 439 -6.00 -9.53 10.37
CA VAL A 439 -5.30 -10.78 10.72
C VAL A 439 -3.89 -10.79 10.14
N GLN A 440 -3.74 -10.49 8.85
CA GLN A 440 -2.44 -10.52 8.15
C GLN A 440 -1.42 -9.53 8.73
N ASN A 441 -1.87 -8.34 9.17
CA ASN A 441 -0.98 -7.34 9.77
C ASN A 441 -0.93 -7.41 11.31
N SER A 442 -1.62 -8.39 11.93
CA SER A 442 -1.70 -8.55 13.39
C SER A 442 -2.11 -7.26 14.12
N LEU A 443 -2.99 -6.46 13.52
CA LEU A 443 -3.38 -5.14 14.03
C LEU A 443 -4.63 -5.26 14.91
N PRO A 444 -4.56 -5.03 16.23
CA PRO A 444 -5.69 -5.29 17.11
C PRO A 444 -6.84 -4.30 16.90
N VAL A 445 -8.06 -4.80 16.73
CA VAL A 445 -9.27 -3.98 16.62
C VAL A 445 -9.75 -3.58 18.01
N ALA A 446 -9.93 -2.29 18.26
CA ALA A 446 -10.42 -1.77 19.54
C ALA A 446 -11.92 -1.50 19.52
N TYR A 447 -12.40 -0.84 18.46
CA TYR A 447 -13.77 -0.36 18.35
C TYR A 447 -14.34 -0.61 16.96
N ILE A 448 -15.67 -0.68 16.91
CA ILE A 448 -16.47 -0.84 15.69
C ILE A 448 -17.55 0.23 15.70
N ALA A 449 -17.59 1.06 14.66
CA ALA A 449 -18.63 2.05 14.45
C ALA A 449 -19.56 1.62 13.30
N ASN A 450 -20.86 1.57 13.59
CA ASN A 450 -21.90 0.93 12.79
C ASN A 450 -23.10 1.83 12.50
N GLY A 451 -22.85 3.11 12.29
CA GLY A 451 -23.89 4.10 12.03
C GLY A 451 -23.40 5.54 12.22
N GLN A 452 -24.31 6.51 12.11
CA GLN A 452 -23.99 7.94 12.14
C GLN A 452 -24.29 8.61 13.48
N ARG A 453 -25.08 7.98 14.35
CA ARG A 453 -25.53 8.56 15.63
C ARG A 453 -24.40 8.62 16.64
N VAL A 454 -24.39 9.71 17.42
CA VAL A 454 -23.43 9.96 18.50
C VAL A 454 -24.24 10.06 19.80
N PRO A 455 -23.95 9.23 20.82
CA PRO A 455 -22.85 8.27 20.99
C PRO A 455 -23.15 6.83 20.59
N GLU A 456 -24.37 6.49 20.16
CA GLU A 456 -24.88 5.12 20.22
C GLU A 456 -24.20 4.15 19.22
N ASP A 457 -23.78 4.65 18.05
CA ASP A 457 -23.28 3.82 16.96
C ASP A 457 -21.76 3.54 17.08
N ILE A 458 -21.28 3.19 18.28
CA ILE A 458 -19.93 2.68 18.53
C ILE A 458 -19.92 1.60 19.61
N VAL A 459 -19.30 0.47 19.31
CA VAL A 459 -19.19 -0.67 20.22
C VAL A 459 -17.75 -1.15 20.34
N ILE A 460 -17.41 -1.73 21.49
CA ILE A 460 -16.11 -2.39 21.69
C ILE A 460 -16.05 -3.60 20.75
N ALA A 461 -14.91 -3.77 20.09
CA ALA A 461 -14.74 -4.86 19.14
C ALA A 461 -14.82 -6.22 19.85
N GLN A 462 -15.63 -7.12 19.30
CA GLN A 462 -15.73 -8.51 19.72
C GLN A 462 -15.59 -9.40 18.49
N PRO A 463 -14.80 -10.50 18.55
CA PRO A 463 -14.48 -11.24 17.32
C PRO A 463 -15.72 -11.99 16.84
N LYS A 464 -16.52 -12.52 17.78
CA LYS A 464 -17.80 -13.17 17.50
C LYS A 464 -18.79 -12.24 16.82
N TYR A 465 -18.85 -10.96 17.24
CA TYR A 465 -19.72 -9.98 16.63
C TYR A 465 -19.30 -9.66 15.19
N MET A 466 -18.00 -9.47 14.93
CA MET A 466 -17.48 -9.22 13.58
C MET A 466 -17.79 -10.38 12.62
N VAL A 467 -17.52 -11.61 13.06
CA VAL A 467 -17.75 -12.80 12.24
C VAL A 467 -19.23 -13.05 12.01
N ALA A 468 -20.08 -12.87 13.04
CA ALA A 468 -21.53 -12.99 12.89
C ALA A 468 -22.07 -11.95 11.89
N LYS A 469 -21.58 -10.71 11.94
CA LYS A 469 -21.95 -9.67 10.98
C LYS A 469 -21.45 -9.97 9.57
N ALA A 470 -20.25 -10.52 9.42
CA ALA A 470 -19.72 -10.95 8.13
C ALA A 470 -20.58 -12.06 7.51
N ASN A 471 -21.00 -13.05 8.32
CA ASN A 471 -21.89 -14.12 7.86
C ASN A 471 -23.29 -13.60 7.51
N GLU A 472 -23.85 -12.66 8.29
CA GLU A 472 -25.14 -12.02 7.97
C GLU A 472 -25.09 -11.29 6.61
N LEU A 473 -24.01 -10.57 6.33
CA LEU A 473 -23.83 -9.88 5.04
C LEU A 473 -23.68 -10.86 3.87
N LEU A 474 -22.97 -11.96 4.08
CA LEU A 474 -22.84 -13.04 3.09
C LEU A 474 -24.19 -13.69 2.76
N GLU A 475 -25.01 -13.95 3.77
CA GLU A 475 -26.35 -14.52 3.57
C GLU A 475 -27.23 -13.56 2.75
N LYS A 476 -27.25 -12.27 3.11
CA LYS A 476 -27.96 -11.24 2.33
C LYS A 476 -27.50 -11.16 0.87
N SER A 477 -26.19 -11.19 0.64
CA SER A 477 -25.66 -11.15 -0.73
C SER A 477 -26.03 -12.40 -1.54
N THR A 478 -26.22 -13.54 -0.87
CA THR A 478 -26.58 -14.79 -1.54
C THR A 478 -28.08 -14.84 -1.85
N ASP A 479 -28.91 -14.28 -0.97
CA ASP A 479 -30.36 -14.18 -1.18
C ASP A 479 -30.72 -13.19 -2.32
N ASP A 480 -29.88 -12.17 -2.52
CA ASP A 480 -30.04 -11.17 -3.60
C ASP A 480 -29.51 -11.65 -4.97
N GLU A 481 -28.86 -12.84 -5.08
CA GLU A 481 -28.47 -13.40 -6.38
C GLU A 481 -29.73 -13.89 -7.13
N PRO A 482 -30.11 -13.29 -8.28
CA PRO A 482 -31.20 -13.83 -9.08
C PRO A 482 -30.82 -15.23 -9.58
N HIS A 483 -31.52 -16.25 -9.08
CA HIS A 483 -31.45 -17.59 -9.64
C HIS A 483 -32.02 -17.56 -11.06
N TYR A 484 -31.16 -17.36 -12.06
CA TYR A 484 -31.49 -17.37 -13.50
C TYR A 484 -31.86 -18.77 -14.04
N TRP A 485 -32.39 -19.65 -13.20
CA TRP A 485 -32.79 -21.00 -13.61
C TRP A 485 -34.28 -21.22 -13.31
N ASN A 486 -35.04 -21.29 -14.41
CA ASN A 486 -36.45 -21.71 -14.56
C ASN A 486 -37.50 -20.59 -14.72
N SER A 487 -37.55 -19.93 -15.89
CA SER A 487 -38.83 -19.40 -16.42
C SER A 487 -38.86 -19.11 -17.94
N GLU A 488 -38.13 -19.84 -18.79
CA GLU A 488 -38.26 -19.68 -20.26
C GLU A 488 -38.43 -20.99 -21.04
N ALA A 489 -38.71 -22.12 -20.37
CA ALA A 489 -38.93 -23.41 -21.06
C ALA A 489 -40.42 -23.79 -21.27
N GLU A 490 -41.40 -23.01 -20.79
CA GLU A 490 -42.83 -23.34 -20.88
C GLU A 490 -43.64 -22.46 -21.86
N ARG A 491 -42.98 -21.78 -22.80
CA ARG A 491 -43.69 -21.08 -23.88
C ARG A 491 -43.05 -21.32 -25.24
N PHE A 492 -43.19 -22.52 -25.78
CA PHE A 492 -43.22 -22.76 -27.22
C PHE A 492 -44.21 -23.85 -27.56
#